data_AF-A0A7S2B3Y0-F1
#
_entry.id   AF-A0A7S2B3Y0-F1
#
_cell.length_a   1.000
_cell.length_b   1.000
_cell.length_c   1.000
_cell.angle_alpha   90.00
_cell.angle_beta   90.00
_cell.angle_gamma   90.00
#
_symmetry.space_group_name_H-M   'P 1'
#
loop_
_entity.id
_entity.type
_entity.pdbx_description
1 polymer ?
#
loop_
_entity_poly.entity_id
_entity_poly.type
_entity_poly.pdbx_seq_one_letter_code
_entity_poly.pdbx_strand_id
1 'polypeptide(L)'
;LPEDIRNELIQQNRAQRAAAAVPRPDPSSAAEMDSASIIATLPPELREEVLLTSDESVLATLPPQLLAEAQLLRERAMRAAPGGPSLGAGAGAGAGVLPPDYGSRPQGPRG
;
A
#
# COMPACT_ATOMS: atom_id res chain seq x y z
N LEU A 1 -16.74 25.47 -33.39
CA LEU A 1 -17.08 24.29 -32.58
C LEU A 1 -18.41 24.58 -31.87
N PRO A 2 -19.38 23.65 -31.90
CA PRO A 2 -20.70 23.81 -31.26
C PRO A 2 -20.60 24.01 -29.74
N GLU A 3 -21.45 24.85 -29.15
CA GLU A 3 -21.43 25.14 -27.71
C GLU A 3 -21.86 23.96 -26.83
N ASP A 4 -22.71 23.07 -27.35
CA ASP A 4 -23.12 21.84 -26.67
C ASP A 4 -21.95 20.91 -26.33
N ILE A 5 -20.99 20.77 -27.25
CA ILE A 5 -19.79 19.93 -27.03
C ILE A 5 -18.89 20.55 -25.94
N ARG A 6 -18.85 21.89 -25.87
CA ARG A 6 -18.06 22.60 -24.85
C ARG A 6 -18.64 22.35 -23.46
N ASN A 7 -19.96 22.35 -23.33
CA ASN A 7 -20.63 22.07 -22.06
C ASN A 7 -20.46 20.63 -21.62
N GLU A 8 -20.59 19.67 -22.54
CA GLU A 8 -20.39 18.25 -22.23
C GLU A 8 -18.95 17.97 -21.79
N LEU A 9 -17.96 18.60 -22.43
CA LEU A 9 -16.56 18.48 -22.04
C LEU A 9 -16.27 19.10 -20.67
N ILE A 10 -16.90 20.25 -20.35
CA ILE A 10 -16.79 20.88 -19.02
C ILE A 10 -17.42 20.00 -17.94
N GLN A 11 -18.56 19.37 -18.22
CA GLN A 11 -19.21 18.45 -17.29
C GLN A 11 -18.38 17.17 -17.08
N GLN A 12 -17.84 16.61 -18.16
CA GLN A 12 -16.98 15.43 -18.13
C GLN A 12 -15.67 15.71 -17.38
N ASN A 13 -15.06 16.88 -17.60
CA ASN A 13 -13.87 17.30 -16.86
C ASN A 13 -14.16 17.55 -15.38
N ARG A 14 -15.33 18.09 -15.03
CA ARG A 14 -15.77 18.25 -13.64
C ARG A 14 -15.99 16.90 -12.95
N ALA A 15 -16.58 15.92 -13.63
CA ALA A 15 -16.77 14.58 -13.09
C ALA A 15 -15.41 13.89 -12.85
N GLN A 16 -14.47 14.01 -13.79
CA GLN A 16 -13.10 13.49 -13.64
C GLN A 16 -12.34 14.19 -12.51
N ARG A 17 -12.44 15.52 -12.40
CA ARG A 17 -11.82 16.29 -11.30
C ARG A 17 -12.46 16.01 -9.94
N ALA A 18 -13.76 15.76 -9.88
CA ALA A 18 -14.46 15.40 -8.65
C ALA A 18 -14.07 13.98 -8.20
N ALA A 19 -13.86 13.05 -9.13
CA ALA A 19 -13.28 11.74 -8.82
C ALA A 19 -11.79 11.84 -8.38
N ALA A 20 -11.06 12.84 -8.87
CA ALA A 20 -9.69 13.16 -8.44
C ALA A 20 -9.61 14.08 -7.20
N ALA A 21 -10.75 14.57 -6.67
CA ALA A 21 -10.82 15.40 -5.47
C ALA A 21 -10.87 14.56 -4.19
N VAL A 22 -10.12 13.44 -4.18
CA VAL A 22 -9.74 12.70 -2.99
C VAL A 22 -8.82 13.62 -2.15
N PRO A 23 -8.96 13.66 -0.81
CA PRO A 23 -8.33 14.65 0.07
C PRO A 23 -6.82 14.79 -0.14
N ARG A 24 -6.36 16.03 0.10
CA ARG A 24 -5.00 16.53 -0.08
C ARG A 24 -3.92 15.49 0.28
N PRO A 25 -3.04 15.11 -0.66
CA PRO A 25 -1.90 14.26 -0.35
C PRO A 25 -1.03 14.96 0.69
N ASP A 26 -0.76 14.25 1.77
CA ASP A 26 0.24 14.63 2.76
C ASP A 26 1.60 14.75 2.03
N PRO A 27 2.56 15.58 2.46
CA PRO A 27 3.89 15.64 1.82
C PRO A 27 4.65 14.30 1.86
N SER A 28 4.21 13.32 2.67
CA SER A 28 4.66 11.92 2.58
C SER A 28 4.19 11.20 1.29
N SER A 29 3.14 11.73 0.63
CA SER A 29 2.51 11.20 -0.59
C SER A 29 3.12 11.66 -1.90
N ALA A 30 4.24 12.40 -1.87
CA ALA A 30 4.99 12.71 -3.09
C ALA A 30 5.59 11.45 -3.75
N ALA A 31 5.88 10.39 -2.99
CA ALA A 31 6.30 9.08 -3.51
C ALA A 31 5.11 8.14 -3.82
N GLU A 32 3.97 8.36 -3.15
CA GLU A 32 2.70 7.67 -3.41
C GLU A 32 2.05 8.17 -4.72
N MET A 33 2.36 9.41 -5.12
CA MET A 33 1.76 10.12 -6.28
C MET A 33 1.98 9.45 -7.64
N ASP A 34 2.95 8.53 -7.78
CA ASP A 34 3.25 7.87 -9.06
C ASP A 34 2.94 6.37 -9.08
N SER A 35 2.86 5.69 -7.93
CA SER A 35 2.64 4.23 -7.89
C SER A 35 1.25 3.84 -8.38
N ALA A 36 0.23 4.56 -7.92
CA ALA A 36 -1.16 4.40 -8.37
C ALA A 36 -1.31 4.61 -9.88
N SER A 37 -0.63 5.62 -10.42
CA SER A 37 -0.66 5.97 -11.84
C SER A 37 0.00 4.90 -12.69
N ILE A 38 1.17 4.40 -12.25
CA ILE A 38 1.87 3.28 -12.90
C ILE A 38 0.94 2.07 -12.97
N ILE A 39 0.36 1.64 -11.84
CA ILE A 39 -0.53 0.46 -11.77
C ILE A 39 -1.77 0.63 -12.65
N ALA A 40 -2.34 1.84 -12.72
CA ALA A 40 -3.46 2.15 -13.60
C ALA A 40 -3.13 1.99 -15.09
N THR A 41 -1.90 2.30 -15.49
CA THR A 41 -1.45 2.18 -16.89
C THR A 41 -0.97 0.78 -17.28
N LEU A 42 -0.76 -0.11 -16.30
CA LEU A 42 -0.39 -1.50 -16.56
C LEU A 42 -1.51 -2.20 -17.35
N PRO A 43 -1.13 -3.16 -18.23
CA PRO A 43 -2.11 -4.06 -18.86
C PRO A 43 -2.83 -4.88 -17.78
N PRO A 44 -4.07 -5.32 -18.04
CA PRO A 44 -4.93 -5.95 -17.03
C PRO A 44 -4.25 -7.15 -16.35
N GLU A 45 -3.63 -8.03 -17.14
CA GLU A 45 -2.98 -9.24 -16.61
C GLU A 45 -1.85 -8.93 -15.61
N LEU A 46 -0.97 -7.97 -15.93
CA LEU A 46 0.10 -7.54 -15.02
C LEU A 46 -0.44 -6.75 -13.83
N ARG A 47 -1.50 -5.98 -14.05
CA ARG A 47 -2.16 -5.25 -12.96
C ARG A 47 -2.70 -6.22 -11.93
N GLU A 48 -3.38 -7.28 -12.35
CA GLU A 48 -3.92 -8.30 -11.44
C GLU A 48 -2.82 -8.94 -10.59
N GLU A 49 -1.69 -9.31 -11.20
CA GLU A 49 -0.52 -9.86 -10.50
C GLU A 49 0.06 -8.87 -9.48
N VAL A 50 0.23 -7.61 -9.89
CA VAL A 50 0.74 -6.56 -9.01
C VAL A 50 -0.23 -6.30 -7.86
N LEU A 51 -1.54 -6.23 -8.09
CA LEU A 51 -2.53 -6.02 -7.02
C LEU A 51 -2.59 -7.18 -6.02
N LEU A 52 -2.38 -8.42 -6.51
CA LEU A 52 -2.33 -9.60 -5.65
C LEU A 52 -1.06 -9.62 -4.77
N THR A 53 0.07 -9.18 -5.30
CA THR A 53 1.38 -9.22 -4.64
C THR A 53 1.71 -7.97 -3.83
N SER A 54 1.07 -6.83 -4.10
CA SER A 54 1.32 -5.55 -3.43
C SER A 54 0.98 -5.59 -1.95
N ASP A 55 1.64 -4.77 -1.13
CA ASP A 55 1.32 -4.66 0.29
C ASP A 55 0.01 -3.89 0.53
N GLU A 56 -0.64 -4.14 1.68
CA GLU A 56 -1.86 -3.42 2.07
C GLU A 56 -1.66 -1.90 2.09
N SER A 57 -0.50 -1.45 2.56
CA SER A 57 -0.15 -0.02 2.55
C SER A 57 -0.09 0.56 1.15
N VAL A 58 0.36 -0.19 0.14
CA VAL A 58 0.34 0.26 -1.27
C VAL A 58 -1.10 0.25 -1.79
N LEU A 59 -1.86 -0.81 -1.50
CA LEU A 59 -3.26 -0.91 -1.93
C LEU A 59 -4.14 0.20 -1.35
N ALA A 60 -3.88 0.63 -0.10
CA ALA A 60 -4.61 1.72 0.55
C ALA A 60 -4.41 3.08 -0.15
N THR A 61 -3.33 3.23 -0.93
CA THR A 61 -3.03 4.44 -1.70
C THR A 61 -3.61 4.42 -3.11
N LEU A 62 -4.20 3.29 -3.53
CA LEU A 62 -4.75 3.15 -4.87
C LEU A 62 -6.07 3.90 -5.03
N PRO A 63 -6.42 4.30 -6.27
CA PRO A 63 -7.73 4.82 -6.58
C PRO A 63 -8.81 3.78 -6.27
N PRO A 64 -10.04 4.20 -5.90
CA PRO A 64 -11.09 3.30 -5.45
C PRO A 64 -11.44 2.21 -6.46
N GLN A 65 -11.27 2.47 -7.76
CA GLN A 65 -11.50 1.48 -8.81
C GLN A 65 -10.49 0.34 -8.77
N LEU A 66 -9.19 0.65 -8.66
CA LEU A 66 -8.14 -0.36 -8.57
C LEU A 66 -8.14 -1.08 -7.22
N LEU A 67 -8.49 -0.36 -6.16
CA LEU A 67 -8.66 -0.94 -4.83
C LEU A 67 -9.77 -2.01 -4.84
N ALA A 68 -10.91 -1.74 -5.49
CA ALA A 68 -11.98 -2.72 -5.64
C ALA A 68 -11.53 -3.97 -6.44
N GLU A 69 -10.76 -3.79 -7.52
CA GLU A 69 -10.16 -4.91 -8.27
C GLU A 69 -9.26 -5.76 -7.37
N ALA A 70 -8.39 -5.12 -6.58
CA ALA A 70 -7.49 -5.80 -5.65
C ALA A 70 -8.24 -6.61 -4.59
N GLN A 71 -9.32 -6.04 -4.01
CA GLN A 71 -10.15 -6.73 -3.03
C GLN A 71 -10.79 -7.99 -3.61
N LEU A 72 -11.42 -7.88 -4.78
CA LEU A 72 -12.04 -9.02 -5.46
C LEU A 72 -11.04 -10.14 -5.78
N LEU A 73 -9.86 -9.77 -6.28
CA LEU A 73 -8.78 -10.72 -6.58
C LEU A 73 -8.31 -11.44 -5.32
N ARG A 74 -8.12 -10.72 -4.22
CA ARG A 74 -7.70 -11.28 -2.93
C ARG A 74 -8.77 -12.16 -2.31
N GLU A 75 -10.02 -11.72 -2.29
CA GLU A 75 -11.14 -12.52 -1.81
C GLU A 75 -11.24 -13.84 -2.59
N ARG A 76 -11.05 -13.78 -3.92
CA ARG A 76 -11.01 -14.96 -4.77
C ARG A 76 -9.82 -15.84 -4.44
N ALA A 77 -8.62 -15.29 -4.25
CA ALA A 77 -7.43 -16.05 -3.88
C ALA A 77 -7.55 -16.72 -2.50
N MET A 78 -8.10 -16.01 -1.51
CA MET A 78 -8.38 -16.52 -0.17
C MET A 78 -9.41 -17.65 -0.21
N ARG A 79 -10.46 -17.50 -1.03
CA ARG A 79 -11.49 -18.52 -1.20
C ARG A 79 -11.04 -19.69 -2.08
N ALA A 80 -10.08 -19.46 -2.96
CA ALA A 80 -9.45 -20.49 -3.80
C ALA A 80 -8.36 -21.26 -3.06
N ALA A 81 -7.82 -20.75 -1.94
CA ALA A 81 -6.88 -21.47 -1.09
C ALA A 81 -7.63 -22.52 -0.24
N PRO A 82 -7.53 -23.83 -0.55
CA PRO A 82 -8.08 -24.88 0.28
C PRO A 82 -7.07 -25.16 1.39
N GLY A 83 -7.17 -24.42 2.50
CA GLY A 83 -6.26 -24.54 3.64
C GLY A 83 -5.57 -23.23 3.92
N GLY A 84 -6.16 -22.42 4.81
CA GLY A 84 -5.58 -21.18 5.29
C GLY A 84 -4.20 -21.38 5.92
N PRO A 85 -3.37 -20.32 5.98
CA PRO A 85 -2.09 -20.41 6.64
C PRO A 85 -2.37 -20.65 8.12
N SER A 86 -2.01 -21.84 8.59
CA SER A 86 -1.78 -22.11 10.00
C SER A 86 -0.54 -21.32 10.42
N LEU A 87 -0.65 -20.00 10.49
CA LEU A 87 0.33 -19.15 11.16
C LEU A 87 0.17 -19.44 12.64
N GLY A 88 1.07 -20.30 13.11
CA GLY A 88 1.08 -20.85 14.44
C GLY A 88 0.92 -19.76 15.48
N ALA A 89 0.01 -20.06 16.41
CA ALA A 89 0.04 -19.55 17.76
C ALA A 89 1.42 -19.84 18.37
N GLY A 90 2.36 -18.92 18.16
CA GLY A 90 3.60 -18.82 18.92
C GLY A 90 3.35 -17.98 20.15
N ALA A 91 2.64 -18.55 21.12
CA ALA A 91 2.60 -18.05 22.48
C ALA A 91 4.02 -18.16 23.07
N GLY A 92 4.74 -17.04 23.08
CA GLY A 92 6.04 -16.89 23.73
C GLY A 92 5.96 -15.84 24.82
N ALA A 93 5.30 -16.19 25.93
CA ALA A 93 5.47 -15.49 27.19
C ALA A 93 6.89 -15.75 27.73
N GLY A 94 7.58 -14.70 28.15
CA GLY A 94 8.90 -14.78 28.77
C GLY A 94 9.52 -13.39 28.82
N ALA A 95 9.10 -12.52 29.74
CA ALA A 95 9.64 -12.47 31.09
C ALA A 95 11.16 -12.24 31.12
N GLY A 96 11.54 -11.05 31.59
CA GLY A 96 12.72 -10.94 32.43
C GLY A 96 13.93 -10.22 31.84
N VAL A 97 14.28 -9.14 32.56
CA VAL A 97 15.65 -8.77 32.94
C VAL A 97 16.36 -7.69 32.11
N LEU A 98 16.21 -6.46 32.61
CA LEU A 98 17.24 -5.44 32.76
C LEU A 98 18.11 -5.82 34.01
N PRO A 99 19.34 -5.32 34.28
CA PRO A 99 20.60 -5.05 33.53
C PRO A 99 21.77 -5.93 34.13
N PRO A 100 23.10 -5.61 34.24
CA PRO A 100 23.75 -4.35 34.63
C PRO A 100 24.87 -3.83 33.71
N ASP A 101 25.19 -2.57 33.96
CA ASP A 101 26.41 -1.84 33.62
C ASP A 101 27.67 -2.65 33.96
N TYR A 102 28.57 -2.80 32.98
CA TYR A 102 29.98 -3.16 33.20
C TYR A 102 30.86 -2.01 32.75
N GLY A 103 30.83 -0.92 33.52
CA GLY A 103 32.04 -0.14 33.73
C GLY A 103 33.18 -1.04 34.23
N SER A 104 34.41 -0.67 33.84
CA SER A 104 35.70 -1.12 34.37
C SER A 104 36.35 -2.36 33.74
N ARG A 105 37.32 -2.12 32.85
CA ARG A 105 38.62 -2.81 32.94
C ARG A 105 39.75 -1.79 32.89
N PRO A 106 40.51 -1.61 33.98
CA PRO A 106 41.87 -1.07 33.93
C PRO A 106 42.87 -2.22 33.73
N GLN A 107 43.87 -2.03 32.87
CA GLN A 107 45.28 -2.43 33.10
C GLN A 107 46.13 -2.11 31.86
N GLY A 108 47.24 -1.39 32.08
CA GLY A 108 48.26 -1.00 31.08
C GLY A 108 49.21 -2.16 30.70
N PRO A 109 50.54 -1.97 30.59
CA PRO A 109 51.33 -0.74 30.48
C PRO A 109 52.16 -0.66 29.17
N ARG A 110 52.62 0.57 28.91
CA ARG A 110 53.85 1.03 28.24
C ARG A 110 54.69 0.01 27.47
N GLY A 111 54.86 0.29 26.18
CA GLY A 111 56.07 0.10 25.39
C GLY A 111 56.46 1.42 24.74
#